data_AF-A0A1H5ZSD9-F1
#
_entry.id   AF-A0A1H5ZSD9-F1
#
_cell.length_a   1.000
_cell.length_b   1.000
_cell.length_c   1.000
_cell.angle_alpha   90.00
_cell.angle_beta   90.00
_cell.angle_gamma   90.00
#
_symmetry.space_group_name_H-M   'P 1'
#
loop_
_entity.id
_entity.type
_entity.pdbx_description
1 polymer ?
#
loop_
_entity_poly.entity_id
_entity_poly.type
_entity_poly.pdbx_seq_one_letter_code
_entity_poly.pdbx_strand_id
1 'polypeptide(L)'
;MGARMDTTRNPAMLFALPLFLILVFLVADVEGLFVASMGVGLIVLIRWMALDSTYRTVRRRLRLAQAHANHYLLPEDLDYPCQMLLRRAQNAVEAIMNSRVHKAGLIDSIENQVSLPEEIWQIGQRLRRLSVMHAEHGKIIPRELPPGMEDAFKPYTSALDAAWTSLSQRVRHLEKYAKQVLKADKVYHAHRRLETLAARTPEYQQLIAETVRDELAHERIRELADQAAHVRKLFEESIMQARQAAGELLRSPLT
;
A
#
# COMPACT_ATOMS: atom_id res chain seq x y z
N MET A 1 25.67 8.35 -9.18
CA MET A 1 26.59 7.26 -8.78
C MET A 1 27.22 7.65 -7.46
N GLY A 2 26.81 7.01 -6.36
CA GLY A 2 27.37 7.22 -5.02
C GLY A 2 27.32 5.89 -4.29
N ALA A 3 28.49 5.35 -3.99
CA ALA A 3 28.69 3.97 -3.57
C ALA A 3 28.00 3.67 -2.23
N ARG A 4 27.20 2.59 -2.20
CA ARG A 4 26.81 1.93 -0.95
C ARG A 4 28.07 1.36 -0.32
N MET A 5 28.45 1.90 0.82
CA MET A 5 29.46 1.33 1.69
C MET A 5 28.77 0.23 2.52
N ASP A 6 28.64 -0.96 1.92
CA ASP A 6 28.25 -2.17 2.63
C ASP A 6 29.36 -2.49 3.64
N THR A 7 29.20 -1.99 4.87
CA THR A 7 30.03 -2.41 6.00
C THR A 7 29.48 -3.76 6.46
N THR A 8 29.99 -4.81 5.82
CA THR A 8 29.78 -6.19 6.24
C THR A 8 30.17 -6.33 7.71
N ARG A 9 29.14 -6.43 8.55
CA ARG A 9 29.21 -6.69 9.98
C ARG A 9 29.73 -8.11 10.17
N ASN A 10 31.05 -8.27 10.12
CA ASN A 10 31.70 -9.55 10.33
C ASN A 10 31.65 -9.88 11.83
N PRO A 11 30.87 -10.89 12.28
CA PRO A 11 30.74 -11.21 13.70
C PRO A 11 32.06 -11.72 14.31
N ALA A 12 33.05 -12.06 13.49
CA ALA A 12 34.39 -12.46 13.93
C ALA A 12 35.19 -11.30 14.58
N MET A 13 35.01 -10.05 14.13
CA MET A 13 35.69 -8.90 14.76
C MET A 13 35.13 -8.59 16.17
N LEU A 14 33.91 -9.04 16.48
CA LEU A 14 33.30 -8.90 17.81
C LEU A 14 33.96 -9.82 18.86
N PHE A 15 34.63 -10.90 18.43
CA PHE A 15 35.35 -11.81 19.32
C PHE A 15 36.86 -11.61 19.31
N ALA A 16 37.42 -10.97 18.28
CA ALA A 16 38.85 -10.73 18.16
C ALA A 16 39.41 -9.85 19.30
N LEU A 17 38.66 -8.83 19.72
CA LEU A 17 39.08 -7.89 20.76
C LEU A 17 39.09 -8.50 22.18
N PRO A 18 38.05 -9.23 22.63
CA PRO A 18 38.13 -9.94 23.91
C PRO A 18 39.12 -11.11 23.87
N LEU A 19 39.27 -11.82 22.75
CA LEU A 19 40.27 -12.90 22.61
C LEU A 19 41.70 -12.36 22.69
N PHE A 20 41.97 -11.20 22.07
CA PHE A 20 43.25 -10.51 22.17
C PHE A 20 43.54 -10.05 23.61
N LEU A 21 42.54 -9.53 24.32
CA LEU A 21 42.68 -9.15 25.73
C LEU A 21 42.90 -10.36 26.66
N ILE A 22 42.26 -11.50 26.39
CA ILE A 22 42.49 -12.77 27.11
C ILE A 22 43.89 -13.31 26.82
N LEU A 23 44.40 -13.15 25.60
CA LEU A 23 45.75 -13.56 25.22
C LEU A 23 46.82 -12.67 25.89
N VAL A 24 46.56 -11.37 26.04
CA VAL A 24 47.39 -10.44 26.82
C VAL A 24 47.32 -10.75 28.33
N PHE A 25 46.14 -11.14 28.84
CA PHE A 25 45.93 -11.57 30.24
C PHE A 25 46.74 -12.82 30.61
N LEU A 26 47.03 -13.71 29.66
CA LEU A 26 47.78 -14.94 29.90
C LEU A 26 49.31 -14.74 29.93
N VAL A 27 49.79 -13.58 29.45
CA VAL A 27 51.22 -13.26 29.31
C VAL A 27 51.69 -12.22 30.34
N ALA A 28 50.79 -11.50 31.00
CA ALA A 28 51.12 -10.38 31.88
C ALA A 28 51.08 -10.75 33.38
N ASP A 29 52.06 -10.23 34.14
CA ASP A 29 52.14 -10.31 35.61
C ASP A 29 50.95 -9.61 36.29
N VAL A 30 50.82 -9.72 37.62
CA VAL A 30 49.63 -9.33 38.42
C VAL A 30 49.08 -7.91 38.14
N GLU A 31 49.93 -7.00 37.66
CA GLU A 31 49.56 -5.63 37.27
C GLU A 31 48.73 -5.57 35.96
N GLY A 32 48.96 -6.49 35.01
CA GLY A 32 48.18 -6.58 33.76
C GLY A 32 46.73 -7.05 33.99
N LEU A 33 46.52 -7.80 35.07
CA LEU A 33 45.22 -8.31 35.51
C LEU A 33 44.26 -7.17 35.90
N PHE A 34 44.79 -6.09 36.50
CA PHE A 34 44.01 -4.93 36.92
C PHE A 34 43.56 -4.08 35.71
N VAL A 35 44.46 -3.87 34.74
CA VAL A 35 44.15 -3.10 33.52
C VAL A 35 43.16 -3.84 32.63
N ALA A 36 43.31 -5.15 32.47
CA ALA A 36 42.39 -5.97 31.68
C ALA A 36 40.98 -6.03 32.29
N SER A 37 40.87 -6.18 33.62
CA SER A 37 39.57 -6.21 34.30
C SER A 37 38.84 -4.85 34.24
N MET A 38 39.57 -3.73 34.35
CA MET A 38 39.01 -2.40 34.11
C MET A 38 38.52 -2.23 32.66
N GLY A 39 39.27 -2.71 31.68
CA GLY A 39 38.87 -2.66 30.27
C GLY A 39 37.59 -3.44 29.98
N VAL A 40 37.48 -4.67 30.49
CA VAL A 40 36.27 -5.49 30.34
C VAL A 40 35.08 -4.87 31.08
N GLY A 41 35.30 -4.38 32.31
CA GLY A 41 34.26 -3.71 33.10
C GLY A 41 33.70 -2.47 32.40
N LEU A 42 34.56 -1.66 31.79
CA LEU A 42 34.16 -0.48 31.03
C LEU A 42 33.32 -0.85 29.79
N ILE A 43 33.70 -1.90 29.07
CA ILE A 43 32.94 -2.38 27.89
C ILE A 43 31.56 -2.89 28.30
N VAL A 44 31.46 -3.64 29.41
CA VAL A 44 30.18 -4.13 29.95
C VAL A 44 29.30 -2.97 30.41
N LEU A 45 29.86 -1.96 31.07
CA LEU A 45 29.14 -0.75 31.49
C LEU A 45 28.62 0.06 30.30
N ILE A 46 29.46 0.30 29.29
CA ILE A 46 29.05 0.99 28.05
C ILE A 46 27.94 0.21 27.35
N ARG A 47 28.04 -1.12 27.30
CA ARG A 47 27.02 -1.99 26.70
C ARG A 47 25.70 -1.97 27.47
N TRP A 48 25.73 -2.00 28.80
CA TRP A 48 24.54 -1.89 29.64
C TRP A 48 23.87 -0.52 29.45
N MET A 49 24.64 0.56 29.46
CA MET A 49 24.15 1.92 29.26
C MET A 49 23.58 2.14 27.85
N ALA A 50 24.20 1.54 26.82
CA ALA A 50 23.70 1.58 25.45
C ALA A 50 22.39 0.79 25.27
N LEU A 51 22.28 -0.39 25.89
CA LEU A 51 21.03 -1.16 25.86
C LEU A 51 19.90 -0.39 26.56
N ASP A 52 20.12 0.13 27.77
CA ASP A 52 19.12 0.88 28.53
C ASP A 52 18.67 2.17 27.81
N SER A 53 19.60 2.91 27.19
CA SER A 53 19.28 4.08 26.35
C SER A 53 18.41 3.71 25.14
N THR A 54 18.70 2.59 24.48
CA THR A 54 17.94 2.11 23.33
C THR A 54 16.52 1.70 23.75
N TYR A 55 16.37 0.99 24.88
CA TYR A 55 15.06 0.60 25.43
C TYR A 55 14.20 1.79 25.86
N ARG A 56 14.80 2.81 26.48
CA ARG A 56 14.08 4.04 26.89
C ARG A 56 13.63 4.86 25.68
N THR A 57 14.46 4.95 24.65
CA THR A 57 14.13 5.69 23.42
C THR A 57 13.02 5.01 22.63
N VAL A 58 13.06 3.67 22.51
CA VAL A 58 11.98 2.88 21.89
C VAL A 58 10.68 3.03 22.67
N ARG A 59 10.69 2.92 24.01
CA ARG A 59 9.50 3.15 24.83
C ARG A 59 8.94 4.57 24.71
N ARG A 60 9.79 5.58 24.62
CA ARG A 60 9.35 6.99 24.47
C ARG A 60 8.74 7.23 23.10
N ARG A 61 9.30 6.65 22.04
CA ARG A 61 8.71 6.64 20.69
C ARG A 61 7.40 5.86 20.65
N LEU A 62 7.31 4.72 21.35
CA LEU A 62 6.07 3.95 21.47
C LEU A 62 4.98 4.74 22.22
N ARG A 63 5.34 5.47 23.28
CA ARG A 63 4.41 6.33 24.02
C ARG A 63 3.95 7.53 23.20
N LEU A 64 4.83 8.13 22.41
CA LEU A 64 4.45 9.19 21.46
C LEU A 64 3.58 8.65 20.33
N ALA A 65 3.88 7.46 19.80
CA ALA A 65 3.05 6.76 18.84
C ALA A 65 1.68 6.37 19.44
N GLN A 66 1.63 6.00 20.72
CA GLN A 66 0.38 5.77 21.46
C GLN A 66 -0.39 7.08 21.69
N ALA A 67 0.28 8.18 22.01
CA ALA A 67 -0.36 9.49 22.17
C ALA A 67 -0.95 10.02 20.85
N HIS A 68 -0.39 9.61 19.71
CA HIS A 68 -0.91 9.89 18.36
C HIS A 68 -1.56 8.65 17.69
N ALA A 69 -1.95 7.62 18.45
CA ALA A 69 -2.49 6.36 17.90
C ALA A 69 -3.83 6.52 17.16
N ASN A 70 -4.47 7.68 17.31
CA ASN A 70 -5.65 8.07 16.54
C ASN A 70 -5.32 8.66 15.17
N HIS A 71 -4.04 8.76 14.78
CA HIS A 71 -3.59 9.34 13.51
C HIS A 71 -2.78 8.35 12.64
N TYR A 72 -2.43 7.18 13.18
CA TYR A 72 -1.70 6.14 12.45
C TYR A 72 -2.24 4.77 12.82
N LEU A 73 -2.39 3.89 11.83
CA LEU A 73 -2.78 2.50 11.98
C LEU A 73 -1.54 1.63 11.79
N LEU A 74 -1.22 0.84 12.81
CA LEU A 74 -0.11 -0.11 12.74
C LEU A 74 -0.63 -1.47 12.26
N PRO A 75 0.14 -2.24 11.47
CA PRO A 75 -0.25 -3.60 11.07
C PRO A 75 -0.56 -4.50 12.27
N GLU A 76 0.12 -4.28 13.39
CA GLU A 76 -0.05 -5.02 14.64
C GLU A 76 -1.40 -4.73 15.34
N ASP A 77 -2.08 -3.62 15.00
CA ASP A 77 -3.40 -3.28 15.52
C ASP A 77 -4.54 -4.07 14.84
N LEU A 78 -4.24 -4.85 13.79
CA LEU A 78 -5.21 -5.51 12.93
C LEU A 78 -4.99 -7.03 12.95
N ASP A 79 -6.07 -7.79 12.92
CA ASP A 79 -6.01 -9.23 12.65
C ASP A 79 -5.60 -9.48 11.19
N TYR A 80 -5.10 -10.68 10.90
CA TYR A 80 -4.58 -11.00 9.57
C TYR A 80 -5.62 -10.80 8.44
N PRO A 81 -6.89 -11.22 8.58
CA PRO A 81 -7.93 -10.93 7.59
C PRO A 81 -8.16 -9.43 7.36
N CYS A 82 -8.22 -8.62 8.42
CA CYS A 82 -8.37 -7.17 8.34
C CYS A 82 -7.17 -6.50 7.69
N GLN A 83 -5.93 -6.95 7.97
CA GLN A 83 -4.72 -6.46 7.30
C GLN A 83 -4.79 -6.67 5.79
N MET A 84 -5.21 -7.85 5.35
CA MET A 84 -5.35 -8.16 3.92
C MET A 84 -6.44 -7.32 3.25
N LEU A 85 -7.57 -7.12 3.93
CA LEU A 85 -8.65 -6.32 3.40
C LEU A 85 -8.26 -4.83 3.27
N LEU A 86 -7.55 -4.28 4.27
CA LEU A 86 -7.03 -2.92 4.21
C LEU A 86 -6.01 -2.74 3.09
N ARG A 87 -5.08 -3.69 2.92
CA ARG A 87 -4.09 -3.67 1.83
C ARG A 87 -4.76 -3.65 0.46
N ARG A 88 -5.82 -4.44 0.27
CA ARG A 88 -6.60 -4.44 -0.98
C ARG A 88 -7.22 -3.08 -1.27
N ALA A 89 -7.79 -2.43 -0.25
CA ALA A 89 -8.33 -1.07 -0.39
C ALA A 89 -7.23 -0.06 -0.76
N GLN A 90 -6.09 -0.11 -0.08
CA GLN A 90 -4.93 0.76 -0.37
C GLN A 90 -4.44 0.58 -1.82
N ASN A 91 -4.27 -0.67 -2.26
CA ASN A 91 -3.85 -0.98 -3.63
C ASN A 91 -4.86 -0.45 -4.66
N ALA A 92 -6.15 -0.54 -4.38
CA ALA A 92 -7.20 -0.03 -5.27
C ALA A 92 -7.14 1.49 -5.40
N VAL A 93 -7.01 2.25 -4.30
CA VAL A 93 -6.82 3.71 -4.35
C VAL A 93 -5.51 4.07 -5.03
N GLU A 94 -4.42 3.39 -4.71
CA GLU A 94 -3.13 3.65 -5.34
C GLU A 94 -3.22 3.48 -6.86
N ALA A 95 -3.89 2.44 -7.35
CA ALA A 95 -4.13 2.23 -8.77
C ALA A 95 -4.94 3.37 -9.41
N ILE A 96 -5.94 3.90 -8.71
CA ILE A 96 -6.75 5.04 -9.18
C ILE A 96 -5.87 6.30 -9.24
N MET A 97 -5.21 6.65 -8.15
CA MET A 97 -4.40 7.86 -8.01
C MET A 97 -3.19 7.88 -8.97
N ASN A 98 -2.62 6.71 -9.26
CA ASN A 98 -1.49 6.60 -10.17
C ASN A 98 -1.87 6.54 -11.65
N SER A 99 -3.14 6.32 -11.98
CA SER A 99 -3.63 6.28 -13.36
C SER A 99 -3.42 7.62 -14.09
N ARG A 100 -3.15 7.56 -15.39
CA ARG A 100 -2.96 8.76 -16.22
C ARG A 100 -4.26 9.48 -16.48
N VAL A 101 -5.38 8.77 -16.56
CA VAL A 101 -6.72 9.37 -16.61
C VAL A 101 -7.04 10.22 -15.37
N HIS A 102 -6.63 9.80 -14.17
CA HIS A 102 -6.73 10.62 -12.96
C HIS A 102 -5.82 11.84 -13.03
N LYS A 103 -4.54 11.64 -13.36
CA LYS A 103 -3.55 12.73 -13.47
C LYS A 103 -3.89 13.76 -14.55
N ALA A 104 -4.61 13.34 -15.58
CA ALA A 104 -5.10 14.20 -16.65
C ALA A 104 -6.43 14.93 -16.29
N GLY A 105 -6.99 14.71 -15.10
CA GLY A 105 -8.20 15.38 -14.63
C GLY A 105 -9.49 14.92 -15.34
N LEU A 106 -9.47 13.76 -16.01
CA LEU A 106 -10.61 13.27 -16.81
C LEU A 106 -11.70 12.61 -15.96
N ILE A 107 -11.33 12.17 -14.77
CA ILE A 107 -12.21 11.73 -13.68
C ILE A 107 -12.14 12.75 -12.54
N ASP A 108 -13.10 12.73 -11.63
CA ASP A 108 -13.29 13.73 -10.56
C ASP A 108 -12.07 13.82 -9.61
N SER A 109 -11.04 14.54 -10.06
CA SER A 109 -9.69 14.47 -9.50
C SER A 109 -9.57 15.12 -8.14
N ILE A 110 -10.24 16.25 -7.94
CA ILE A 110 -10.28 16.98 -6.66
C ILE A 110 -11.03 16.16 -5.61
N GLU A 111 -12.21 15.64 -5.96
CA GLU A 111 -13.00 14.81 -5.06
C GLU A 111 -12.26 13.52 -4.69
N ASN A 112 -11.64 12.85 -5.67
CA ASN A 112 -10.85 11.65 -5.42
C ASN A 112 -9.64 11.89 -4.50
N GLN A 113 -8.98 13.05 -4.59
CA GLN A 113 -7.82 13.39 -3.76
C GLN A 113 -8.17 13.55 -2.28
N VAL A 114 -9.41 13.92 -1.96
CA VAL A 114 -9.88 14.12 -0.59
C VAL A 114 -10.64 12.90 -0.10
N SER A 115 -11.61 12.43 -0.87
CA SER A 115 -12.55 11.38 -0.46
C SER A 115 -11.89 10.00 -0.40
N LEU A 116 -11.00 9.63 -1.34
CA LEU A 116 -10.41 8.29 -1.34
C LEU A 116 -9.46 8.03 -0.14
N PRO A 117 -8.58 8.98 0.25
CA PRO A 117 -7.81 8.83 1.48
C PRO A 117 -8.68 8.78 2.73
N GLU A 118 -9.75 9.59 2.79
CA GLU A 118 -10.71 9.55 3.90
C GLU A 118 -11.43 8.20 3.99
N GLU A 119 -11.86 7.65 2.86
CA GLU A 119 -12.46 6.32 2.75
C GLU A 119 -11.54 5.22 3.28
N ILE A 120 -10.25 5.23 2.89
CA ILE A 120 -9.26 4.28 3.43
C ILE A 120 -9.14 4.43 4.94
N TRP A 121 -9.10 5.66 5.43
CA TRP A 121 -8.96 5.93 6.85
C TRP A 121 -10.15 5.40 7.65
N GLN A 122 -11.38 5.68 7.19
CA GLN A 122 -12.62 5.16 7.78
C GLN A 122 -12.67 3.63 7.77
N ILE A 123 -12.29 2.99 6.66
CA ILE A 123 -12.19 1.53 6.55
C ILE A 123 -11.18 1.00 7.57
N GLY A 124 -9.98 1.60 7.63
CA GLY A 124 -8.92 1.20 8.55
C GLY A 124 -9.32 1.29 10.03
N GLN A 125 -9.98 2.38 10.42
CA GLN A 125 -10.47 2.55 11.79
C GLN A 125 -11.54 1.49 12.16
N ARG A 126 -12.47 1.21 11.24
CA ARG A 126 -13.51 0.19 11.45
C ARG A 126 -12.91 -1.21 11.52
N LEU A 127 -11.92 -1.52 10.68
CA LEU A 127 -11.20 -2.80 10.71
C LEU A 127 -10.41 -3.00 12.00
N ARG A 128 -9.77 -1.94 12.52
CA ARG A 128 -9.11 -1.98 13.84
C ARG A 128 -10.12 -2.30 14.94
N ARG A 129 -11.27 -1.62 14.94
CA ARG A 129 -12.34 -1.89 15.93
C ARG A 129 -12.83 -3.34 15.83
N LEU A 130 -13.03 -3.85 14.60
CA LEU A 130 -13.41 -5.23 14.37
C LEU A 130 -12.36 -6.22 14.89
N SER A 131 -11.08 -5.95 14.63
CA SER A 131 -9.96 -6.79 15.11
C SER A 131 -9.88 -6.83 16.65
N VAL A 132 -10.07 -5.69 17.31
CA VAL A 132 -10.13 -5.60 18.78
C VAL A 132 -11.32 -6.40 19.31
N MET A 133 -12.51 -6.22 18.72
CA MET A 133 -13.71 -6.95 19.12
C MET A 133 -13.58 -8.47 18.88
N HIS A 134 -12.95 -8.91 17.79
CA HIS A 134 -12.62 -10.33 17.56
C HIS A 134 -11.70 -10.87 18.66
N ALA A 135 -10.65 -10.13 19.02
CA ALA A 135 -9.72 -10.54 20.06
C ALA A 135 -10.37 -10.61 21.45
N GLU A 136 -11.30 -9.71 21.76
CA GLU A 136 -12.08 -9.74 23.00
C GLU A 136 -13.09 -10.88 23.01
N HIS A 137 -13.81 -11.08 21.90
CA HIS A 137 -14.78 -12.16 21.73
C HIS A 137 -14.13 -13.53 21.93
N GLY A 138 -12.95 -13.76 21.36
CA GLY A 138 -12.18 -15.00 21.54
C GLY A 138 -11.62 -15.22 22.96
N LYS A 139 -11.57 -14.18 23.81
CA LYS A 139 -11.19 -14.32 25.23
C LYS A 139 -12.39 -14.61 26.12
N ILE A 140 -13.57 -14.08 25.76
CA ILE A 140 -14.79 -14.22 26.54
C ILE A 140 -15.49 -15.54 26.24
N ILE A 141 -15.49 -15.97 24.98
CA ILE A 141 -16.16 -17.20 24.56
C ILE A 141 -15.26 -18.42 24.86
N PRO A 142 -15.73 -19.38 25.67
CA PRO A 142 -15.04 -20.64 25.86
C PRO A 142 -14.88 -21.40 24.53
N ARG A 143 -13.74 -22.09 24.34
CA ARG A 143 -13.51 -22.93 23.14
C ARG A 143 -14.59 -24.00 22.94
N GLU A 144 -15.17 -24.48 24.03
CA GLU A 144 -16.28 -25.43 24.04
C GLU A 144 -17.47 -24.75 24.72
N LEU A 145 -18.48 -24.37 23.93
CA LEU A 145 -19.72 -23.84 24.48
C LEU A 145 -20.51 -24.98 25.13
N PRO A 146 -21.08 -24.75 26.33
CA PRO A 146 -22.07 -25.68 26.88
C PRO A 146 -23.27 -25.81 25.92
N PRO A 147 -23.79 -27.03 25.71
CA PRO A 147 -24.90 -27.26 24.80
C PRO A 147 -26.14 -26.47 25.23
N GLY A 148 -26.77 -25.77 24.28
CA GLY A 148 -27.94 -24.92 24.51
C GLY A 148 -27.60 -23.45 24.82
N MET A 149 -26.31 -23.09 24.85
CA MET A 149 -25.86 -21.71 25.07
C MET A 149 -25.42 -21.01 23.77
N GLU A 150 -25.39 -21.73 22.64
CA GLU A 150 -24.99 -21.21 21.32
C GLU A 150 -25.90 -20.06 20.86
N ASP A 151 -27.21 -20.18 21.12
CA ASP A 151 -28.20 -19.16 20.75
C ASP A 151 -27.97 -17.83 21.48
N ALA A 152 -27.36 -17.86 22.68
CA ALA A 152 -27.03 -16.65 23.43
C ALA A 152 -25.88 -15.84 22.81
N PHE A 153 -24.95 -16.50 22.12
CA PHE A 153 -23.79 -15.86 21.49
C PHE A 153 -24.02 -15.50 20.02
N LYS A 154 -24.96 -16.16 19.36
CA LYS A 154 -25.32 -15.97 17.95
C LYS A 154 -25.52 -14.50 17.53
N PRO A 155 -26.18 -13.61 18.30
CA PRO A 155 -26.34 -12.20 17.92
C PRO A 155 -25.01 -11.42 17.86
N TYR A 156 -24.04 -11.78 18.69
CA TYR A 156 -22.73 -11.12 18.72
C TYR A 156 -21.87 -11.55 17.53
N THR A 157 -21.82 -12.84 17.25
CA THR A 157 -21.10 -13.37 16.09
C THR A 157 -21.72 -12.86 14.79
N SER A 158 -23.06 -12.82 14.68
CA SER A 158 -23.74 -12.29 13.49
C SER A 158 -23.49 -10.80 13.28
N ALA A 159 -23.39 -10.01 14.36
CA ALA A 159 -23.05 -8.59 14.27
C ALA A 159 -21.62 -8.37 13.74
N LEU A 160 -20.65 -9.18 14.20
CA LEU A 160 -19.26 -9.13 13.72
C LEU A 160 -19.16 -9.56 12.25
N ASP A 161 -19.87 -10.62 11.86
CA ASP A 161 -19.95 -11.09 10.48
C ASP A 161 -20.62 -10.06 9.55
N ALA A 162 -21.67 -9.38 10.02
CA ALA A 162 -22.33 -8.31 9.29
C ALA A 162 -21.38 -7.12 9.07
N ALA A 163 -20.63 -6.72 10.10
CA ALA A 163 -19.62 -5.66 10.01
C ALA A 163 -18.50 -6.04 9.01
N TRP A 164 -17.98 -7.26 9.10
CA TRP A 164 -16.99 -7.79 8.15
C TRP A 164 -17.51 -7.79 6.71
N THR A 165 -18.75 -8.25 6.52
CA THR A 165 -19.38 -8.34 5.19
C THR A 165 -19.58 -6.97 4.57
N SER A 166 -20.05 -5.99 5.36
CA SER A 166 -20.22 -4.59 4.94
C SER A 166 -18.89 -3.96 4.53
N LEU A 167 -17.84 -4.10 5.35
CA LEU A 167 -16.50 -3.58 5.03
C LEU A 167 -15.93 -4.26 3.78
N SER A 168 -16.08 -5.57 3.67
CA SER A 168 -15.65 -6.34 2.51
C SER A 168 -16.36 -5.88 1.23
N GLN A 169 -17.67 -5.62 1.30
CA GLN A 169 -18.43 -5.11 0.16
C GLN A 169 -17.95 -3.74 -0.29
N ARG A 170 -17.65 -2.87 0.65
CA ARG A 170 -17.15 -1.53 0.35
C ARG A 170 -15.78 -1.57 -0.32
N VAL A 171 -14.86 -2.41 0.16
CA VAL A 171 -13.58 -2.63 -0.53
C VAL A 171 -13.80 -3.20 -1.94
N ARG A 172 -14.77 -4.12 -2.13
CA ARG A 172 -15.11 -4.60 -3.48
C ARG A 172 -15.61 -3.49 -4.41
N HIS A 173 -16.39 -2.53 -3.91
CA HIS A 173 -16.82 -1.39 -4.72
C HIS A 173 -15.62 -0.52 -5.13
N LEU A 174 -14.68 -0.29 -4.21
CA LEU A 174 -13.45 0.43 -4.48
C LEU A 174 -12.57 -0.28 -5.52
N GLU A 175 -12.44 -1.60 -5.42
CA GLU A 175 -11.73 -2.42 -6.42
C GLU A 175 -12.44 -2.39 -7.78
N LYS A 176 -13.77 -2.42 -7.81
CA LYS A 176 -14.56 -2.27 -9.05
C LYS A 176 -14.27 -0.92 -9.69
N TYR A 177 -14.25 0.16 -8.89
CA TYR A 177 -13.91 1.49 -9.38
C TYR A 177 -12.48 1.52 -9.96
N ALA A 178 -11.49 1.03 -9.21
CA ALA A 178 -10.11 0.93 -9.68
C ALA A 178 -9.99 0.16 -10.99
N LYS A 179 -10.73 -0.96 -11.13
CA LYS A 179 -10.76 -1.74 -12.37
C LYS A 179 -11.31 -0.94 -13.56
N GLN A 180 -12.34 -0.12 -13.36
CA GLN A 180 -12.87 0.73 -14.44
C GLN A 180 -11.91 1.86 -14.79
N VAL A 181 -11.26 2.47 -13.80
CA VAL A 181 -10.23 3.49 -14.02
C VAL A 181 -9.06 2.90 -14.83
N LEU A 182 -8.58 1.71 -14.49
CA LEU A 182 -7.51 1.04 -15.24
C LEU A 182 -7.91 0.68 -16.67
N LYS A 183 -9.18 0.35 -16.93
CA LYS A 183 -9.67 0.15 -18.30
C LYS A 183 -9.68 1.48 -19.07
N ALA A 184 -10.20 2.55 -18.46
CA ALA A 184 -10.19 3.87 -19.06
C ALA A 184 -8.74 4.34 -19.34
N ASP A 185 -7.80 4.03 -18.46
CA ASP A 185 -6.38 4.35 -18.64
C ASP A 185 -5.78 3.67 -19.89
N LYS A 186 -6.13 2.41 -20.13
CA LYS A 186 -5.71 1.69 -21.36
C LYS A 186 -6.28 2.31 -22.63
N VAL A 187 -7.56 2.71 -22.61
CA VAL A 187 -8.20 3.33 -23.77
C VAL A 187 -7.65 4.75 -23.99
N TYR A 188 -7.47 5.52 -22.92
CA TYR A 188 -6.81 6.82 -22.94
C TYR A 188 -5.41 6.73 -23.55
N HIS A 189 -4.67 5.66 -23.26
CA HIS A 189 -3.37 5.40 -23.86
C HIS A 189 -3.41 5.24 -25.38
N ALA A 190 -4.31 4.41 -25.88
CA ALA A 190 -4.51 4.24 -27.32
C ALA A 190 -4.96 5.56 -27.96
N HIS A 191 -5.87 6.26 -27.28
CA HIS A 191 -6.41 7.52 -27.72
C HIS A 191 -5.34 8.61 -27.88
N ARG A 192 -4.45 8.79 -26.89
CA ARG A 192 -3.32 9.74 -26.99
C ARG A 192 -2.33 9.40 -28.10
N ARG A 193 -2.10 8.11 -28.38
CA ARG A 193 -1.26 7.70 -29.51
C ARG A 193 -1.89 8.09 -30.84
N LEU A 194 -3.20 7.91 -30.98
CA LEU A 194 -3.93 8.34 -32.17
C LEU A 194 -3.93 9.86 -32.33
N GLU A 195 -4.08 10.64 -31.26
CA GLU A 195 -3.96 12.10 -31.34
C GLU A 195 -2.55 12.51 -31.82
N THR A 196 -1.51 11.83 -31.32
CA THR A 196 -0.13 12.07 -31.76
C THR A 196 0.07 11.72 -33.24
N LEU A 197 -0.54 10.64 -33.71
CA LEU A 197 -0.49 10.23 -35.11
C LEU A 197 -1.29 11.18 -36.00
N ALA A 198 -2.48 11.61 -35.56
CA ALA A 198 -3.33 12.56 -36.24
C ALA A 198 -2.63 13.91 -36.46
N ALA A 199 -1.82 14.35 -35.49
CA ALA A 199 -1.00 15.55 -35.63
C ALA A 199 0.08 15.43 -36.72
N ARG A 200 0.51 14.20 -37.07
CA ARG A 200 1.48 13.92 -38.15
C ARG A 200 0.82 13.55 -39.47
N THR A 201 -0.50 13.41 -39.51
CA THR A 201 -1.26 13.05 -40.73
C THR A 201 -0.93 13.90 -41.96
N PRO A 202 -0.69 15.22 -41.87
CA PRO A 202 -0.33 16.02 -43.05
C PRO A 202 0.96 15.52 -43.75
N GLU A 203 1.97 15.10 -42.98
CA GLU A 203 3.24 14.57 -43.50
C GLU A 203 3.02 13.22 -44.20
N TYR A 204 2.16 12.37 -43.63
CA TYR A 204 1.78 11.08 -44.24
C TYR A 204 0.93 11.26 -45.51
N GLN A 205 0.01 12.23 -45.53
CA GLN A 205 -0.79 12.55 -46.71
C GLN A 205 0.10 13.03 -47.87
N GLN A 206 1.09 13.87 -47.57
CA GLN A 206 2.06 14.32 -48.56
C GLN A 206 2.88 13.16 -49.13
N LEU A 207 3.38 12.26 -48.27
CA LEU A 207 4.12 11.07 -48.71
C LEU A 207 3.28 10.14 -49.60
N ILE A 208 1.99 9.95 -49.28
CA ILE A 208 1.08 9.11 -50.07
C ILE A 208 0.80 9.72 -51.44
N ALA A 209 0.55 11.03 -51.50
CA ALA A 209 0.34 11.76 -52.75
C ALA A 209 1.55 11.65 -53.70
N GLU A 210 2.75 11.52 -53.15
CA GLU A 210 4.00 11.34 -53.91
C GLU A 210 4.26 9.89 -54.36
N THR A 211 3.56 8.88 -53.81
CA THR A 211 3.97 7.45 -53.95
C THR A 211 2.90 6.46 -54.44
N VAL A 212 1.60 6.77 -54.41
CA VAL A 212 0.53 5.77 -54.65
C VAL A 212 -0.53 6.25 -55.66
N ARG A 213 -1.07 5.33 -56.49
CA ARG A 213 -2.26 5.60 -57.34
C ARG A 213 -3.49 5.88 -56.48
N ASP A 214 -4.19 6.99 -56.76
CA ASP A 214 -5.17 7.64 -55.88
C ASP A 214 -6.23 6.73 -55.22
N GLU A 215 -6.73 5.69 -55.87
CA GLU A 215 -7.87 4.89 -55.36
C GLU A 215 -7.54 4.10 -54.06
N LEU A 216 -6.39 3.41 -54.03
CA LEU A 216 -5.93 2.61 -52.88
C LEU A 216 -5.58 3.48 -51.67
N ALA A 217 -5.12 4.71 -51.92
CA ALA A 217 -4.83 5.69 -50.88
C ALA A 217 -6.11 6.15 -50.15
N HIS A 218 -7.19 6.41 -50.89
CA HIS A 218 -8.44 6.89 -50.32
C HIS A 218 -9.13 5.84 -49.41
N GLU A 219 -9.08 4.57 -49.78
CA GLU A 219 -9.62 3.48 -48.95
C GLU A 219 -8.85 3.34 -47.63
N ARG A 220 -7.52 3.34 -47.69
CA ARG A 220 -6.68 3.18 -46.50
C ARG A 220 -6.82 4.36 -45.53
N ILE A 221 -6.95 5.58 -46.03
CA ILE A 221 -7.17 6.77 -45.21
C ILE A 221 -8.56 6.70 -44.52
N ARG A 222 -9.61 6.26 -45.23
CA ARG A 222 -10.94 6.06 -44.66
C ARG A 222 -10.92 5.03 -43.53
N GLU A 223 -10.27 3.88 -43.74
CA GLU A 223 -10.16 2.83 -42.71
C GLU A 223 -9.47 3.34 -41.44
N LEU A 224 -8.40 4.12 -41.59
CA LEU A 224 -7.69 4.73 -40.45
C LEU A 224 -8.56 5.76 -39.71
N ALA A 225 -9.35 6.55 -40.43
CA ALA A 225 -10.29 7.50 -39.85
C ALA A 225 -11.41 6.78 -39.07
N ASP A 226 -11.95 5.69 -39.61
CA ASP A 226 -12.98 4.88 -38.95
C ASP A 226 -12.44 4.22 -37.67
N GLN A 227 -11.21 3.68 -37.71
CA GLN A 227 -10.54 3.15 -36.52
C GLN A 227 -10.32 4.23 -35.47
N ALA A 228 -9.92 5.44 -35.87
CA ALA A 228 -9.74 6.55 -34.94
C ALA A 228 -11.06 7.00 -34.29
N ALA A 229 -12.14 7.09 -35.07
CA ALA A 229 -13.48 7.39 -34.58
C ALA A 229 -13.97 6.32 -33.58
N HIS A 230 -13.72 5.04 -33.88
CA HIS A 230 -14.06 3.94 -32.99
C HIS A 230 -13.33 4.04 -31.63
N VAL A 231 -12.02 4.32 -31.63
CA VAL A 231 -11.25 4.48 -30.39
C VAL A 231 -11.69 5.72 -29.59
N ARG A 232 -12.05 6.83 -30.25
CA ARG A 232 -12.62 8.01 -29.57
C ARG A 232 -13.92 7.65 -28.85
N LYS A 233 -14.82 6.92 -29.51
CA LYS A 233 -16.08 6.48 -28.90
C LYS A 233 -15.84 5.57 -27.68
N LEU A 234 -14.96 4.58 -27.82
CA LEU A 234 -14.58 3.71 -26.70
C LEU A 234 -13.98 4.49 -25.52
N PHE A 235 -13.21 5.54 -25.82
CA PHE A 235 -12.63 6.40 -24.79
C PHE A 235 -13.73 7.12 -24.00
N GLU A 236 -14.67 7.77 -24.69
CA GLU A 236 -15.80 8.48 -24.06
C GLU A 236 -16.65 7.53 -23.20
N GLU A 237 -16.99 6.36 -23.72
CA GLU A 237 -17.72 5.32 -22.99
C GLU A 237 -16.95 4.85 -21.75
N SER A 238 -15.62 4.67 -21.85
CA SER A 238 -14.79 4.23 -20.72
C SER A 238 -14.71 5.27 -19.59
N ILE A 239 -14.66 6.56 -19.93
CA ILE A 239 -14.67 7.65 -18.95
C ILE A 239 -16.02 7.74 -18.26
N MET A 240 -17.12 7.60 -19.02
CA MET A 240 -18.47 7.58 -18.46
C MET A 240 -18.66 6.42 -17.48
N GLN A 241 -18.19 5.21 -17.83
CA GLN A 241 -18.24 4.05 -16.93
C GLN A 241 -17.40 4.26 -15.65
N ALA A 242 -16.22 4.91 -15.77
CA ALA A 242 -15.40 5.23 -14.62
C ALA A 242 -16.08 6.23 -13.68
N ARG A 243 -16.71 7.28 -14.23
CA ARG A 243 -17.49 8.27 -13.44
C ARG A 243 -18.71 7.64 -12.76
N GLN A 244 -19.43 6.78 -13.48
CA GLN A 244 -20.56 6.05 -12.90
C GLN A 244 -20.13 5.16 -11.72
N ALA A 245 -19.01 4.45 -11.86
CA ALA A 245 -18.46 3.62 -10.78
C ALA A 245 -18.01 4.46 -9.56
N ALA A 246 -17.48 5.66 -9.78
CA ALA A 246 -17.20 6.61 -8.70
C ALA A 246 -18.48 7.04 -7.98
N GLY A 247 -19.53 7.37 -8.74
CA GLY A 247 -20.84 7.72 -8.18
C GLY A 247 -21.48 6.58 -7.38
N GLU A 248 -21.35 5.32 -7.83
CA GLU A 248 -21.80 4.14 -7.07
C GLU A 248 -21.06 4.00 -5.74
N LEU A 249 -19.75 4.29 -5.71
CA LEU A 249 -18.94 4.23 -4.49
C LEU A 249 -19.38 5.29 -3.47
N LEU A 250 -19.61 6.53 -3.92
CA LEU A 250 -20.00 7.65 -3.05
C LEU A 250 -21.44 7.53 -2.53
N ARG A 251 -22.35 6.90 -3.30
CA ARG A 251 -23.76 6.73 -2.91
C ARG A 251 -24.03 5.59 -1.95
N SER A 252 -23.04 4.74 -1.64
CA SER A 252 -23.22 3.65 -0.66
C SER A 252 -23.01 4.23 0.75
N PRO A 253 -24.09 4.49 1.53
CA PRO A 253 -23.96 5.21 2.80
C PRO A 253 -23.22 4.40 3.86
N LEU A 254 -22.63 5.13 4.81
CA LEU A 254 -22.01 4.66 6.06
C LEU A 254 -23.07 4.13 7.05
N THR A 255 -23.87 3.13 6.70
CA THR A 255 -24.73 2.46 7.70
C THR A 255 -23.92 1.50 8.56
#